data_AF-A0A1G6NLP3-F1
#
_entry.id   AF-A0A1G6NLP3-F1
#
_cell.length_a   1.000
_cell.length_b   1.000
_cell.length_c   1.000
_cell.angle_alpha   90.00
_cell.angle_beta   90.00
_cell.angle_gamma   90.00
#
_symmetry.space_group_name_H-M   'P 1'
#
loop_
_entity.id
_entity.type
_entity.pdbx_description
1 polymer ?
#
loop_
_entity_poly.entity_id
_entity_poly.type
_entity_poly.pdbx_seq_one_letter_code
_entity_poly.pdbx_strand_id
1 'polypeptide(L)'
;MFGRLLSLASGLLLGACSVFGVRSGTEEPRFTLVERMGEVEIRDYAPRIVAETLVAAEGEAAARQEGFRRLARYIFGGNRGQARIAMTAPVAQSSVT
;
A
#
# COMPACT_ATOMS: atom_id res chain seq x y z
N MET A 1 30.67 14.68 30.05
CA MET A 1 30.22 13.27 29.86
C MET A 1 28.72 13.14 29.63
N PHE A 2 27.86 13.90 30.34
CA PHE A 2 26.39 13.84 30.22
C PHE A 2 25.84 14.07 28.79
N GLY A 3 26.41 15.03 28.04
CA GLY A 3 25.96 15.35 26.68
C GLY A 3 26.16 14.23 25.65
N ARG A 4 27.22 13.40 25.80
CA ARG A 4 27.46 12.24 24.91
C ARG A 4 26.44 11.13 25.13
N LEU A 5 25.96 10.96 26.36
CA LEU A 5 24.95 9.96 26.72
C LEU A 5 23.56 10.33 26.15
N LEU A 6 23.22 11.63 26.18
CA LEU A 6 22.02 12.18 25.52
C LEU A 6 22.06 12.03 24.00
N SER A 7 23.22 12.27 23.35
CA SER A 7 23.36 12.09 21.90
C SER A 7 23.22 10.63 21.47
N LEU A 8 23.74 9.68 22.26
CA LEU A 8 23.59 8.25 22.02
C LEU A 8 22.13 7.79 22.18
N ALA A 9 21.40 8.33 23.16
CA ALA A 9 19.98 8.03 23.37
C ALA A 9 19.10 8.53 22.20
N SER A 10 19.35 9.74 21.68
CA SER A 10 18.63 10.25 20.49
C SER A 10 18.92 9.44 19.22
N GLY A 11 20.16 8.97 19.04
CA GLY A 11 20.52 8.13 17.89
C GLY A 11 19.81 6.78 17.90
N LEU A 12 19.67 6.16 19.08
CA LEU A 12 18.92 4.91 19.26
C LEU A 12 17.41 5.10 19.04
N LEU A 13 16.84 6.22 19.48
CA LEU A 13 15.43 6.56 19.28
C LEU A 13 15.08 6.79 17.79
N LEU A 14 15.94 7.49 17.05
CA LEU A 14 15.75 7.72 15.61
C LEU A 14 15.94 6.43 14.81
N GLY A 15 16.91 5.58 15.18
CA GLY A 15 17.13 4.28 14.54
C GLY A 15 16.04 3.24 14.81
N ALA A 16 15.31 3.35 15.93
CA ALA A 16 14.18 2.46 16.21
C ALA A 16 12.99 2.74 15.27
N CYS A 17 12.75 4.00 14.89
CA CYS A 17 11.64 4.37 14.00
C CYS A 17 11.81 3.83 12.56
N SER A 18 13.03 3.58 12.09
CA SER A 18 13.29 3.04 10.76
C SER A 18 13.09 1.52 10.68
N VAL A 19 13.27 0.78 11.78
CA VAL A 19 13.10 -0.70 11.81
C VAL A 19 11.61 -1.09 11.78
N PHE A 20 10.71 -0.26 12.30
CA PHE A 20 9.27 -0.54 12.33
C PHE A 20 8.50 -0.13 11.07
N GLY A 21 9.18 0.32 10.00
CA GLY A 21 8.56 0.46 8.68
C GLY A 21 7.23 1.22 8.68
N VAL A 22 7.10 2.28 9.48
CA VAL A 22 5.87 3.07 9.54
C VAL A 22 5.72 3.82 8.21
N ARG A 23 5.01 3.22 7.25
CA ARG A 23 4.46 3.91 6.07
C ARG A 23 3.29 4.78 6.51
N SER A 24 3.59 5.79 7.33
CA SER A 24 2.62 6.79 7.77
C SER A 24 2.24 7.64 6.55
N GLY A 25 1.09 7.36 5.94
CA GLY A 25 0.50 8.29 4.96
C GLY A 25 -0.39 7.69 3.88
N THR A 26 -0.42 6.37 3.71
CA THR A 26 -1.29 5.74 2.69
C THR A 26 -2.12 4.64 3.36
N GLU A 27 -3.44 4.74 3.26
CA GLU A 27 -4.34 3.74 3.83
C GLU A 27 -4.07 2.37 3.18
N GLU A 28 -4.02 1.33 4.00
CA GLU A 28 -3.84 -0.06 3.57
C GLU A 28 -5.04 -0.94 3.99
N PRO A 29 -5.36 -2.01 3.22
CA PRO A 29 -6.42 -2.93 3.58
C PRO A 29 -6.17 -3.57 4.94
N ARG A 30 -7.16 -3.51 5.83
CA ARG A 30 -7.11 -4.19 7.13
C ARG A 30 -7.08 -5.70 6.94
N PHE A 31 -6.20 -6.36 7.67
CA PHE A 31 -6.10 -7.81 7.72
C PHE A 31 -5.82 -8.30 9.13
N THR A 32 -6.20 -9.55 9.39
CA THR A 32 -5.76 -10.33 10.54
C THR A 32 -4.64 -11.27 10.09
N LEU A 33 -3.50 -11.25 10.78
CA LEU A 33 -2.43 -12.22 10.55
C LEU A 33 -2.89 -13.57 11.13
N VAL A 34 -3.11 -14.55 10.26
CA VAL A 34 -3.52 -15.90 10.65
C VAL A 34 -2.29 -16.71 11.08
N GLU A 35 -1.24 -16.66 10.27
CA GLU A 35 -0.01 -17.44 10.51
C GLU A 35 1.21 -16.79 9.84
N ARG A 36 2.40 -17.00 10.43
CA ARG A 36 3.69 -16.65 9.82
C ARG A 36 4.55 -17.91 9.70
N MET A 37 4.93 -18.26 8.48
CA MET A 37 5.80 -19.39 8.16
C MET A 37 7.11 -18.87 7.58
N GLY A 38 8.08 -18.56 8.45
CA GLY A 38 9.33 -17.92 8.05
C GLY A 38 9.09 -16.55 7.39
N GLU A 39 9.47 -16.40 6.12
CA GLU A 39 9.31 -15.19 5.32
C GLU A 39 7.89 -15.04 4.71
N VAL A 40 7.01 -16.01 4.90
CA VAL A 40 5.65 -16.00 4.34
C VAL A 40 4.63 -15.69 5.43
N GLU A 41 3.64 -14.86 5.09
CA GLU A 41 2.51 -14.53 5.96
C GLU A 41 1.19 -14.97 5.33
N ILE A 42 0.33 -15.61 6.13
CA ILE A 42 -1.06 -15.89 5.79
C ILE A 42 -1.91 -14.77 6.40
N ARG A 43 -2.51 -13.95 5.53
CA ARG A 43 -3.32 -12.78 5.92
C ARG A 43 -4.77 -12.99 5.52
N ASP A 44 -5.67 -12.87 6.49
CA ASP A 44 -7.11 -12.83 6.26
C ASP A 44 -7.57 -11.37 6.12
N TYR A 45 -8.01 -10.98 4.94
CA TYR A 45 -8.39 -9.60 4.62
C TYR A 45 -9.87 -9.37 4.85
N ALA A 46 -10.20 -8.30 5.60
CA ALA A 46 -11.59 -7.93 5.82
C ALA A 46 -12.31 -7.54 4.51
N PRO A 47 -13.65 -7.68 4.44
CA PRO A 47 -14.44 -7.16 3.32
C PRO A 47 -14.15 -5.69 3.07
N ARG A 48 -14.03 -5.32 1.79
CA ARG A 48 -13.70 -3.96 1.36
C ARG A 48 -14.35 -3.64 0.02
N ILE A 49 -14.55 -2.35 -0.24
CA ILE A 49 -14.97 -1.86 -1.55
C ILE A 49 -13.71 -1.59 -2.37
N VAL A 50 -13.71 -2.01 -3.64
CA VAL A 50 -12.63 -1.77 -4.59
C VAL A 50 -13.19 -1.16 -5.87
N ALA A 51 -12.38 -0.32 -6.51
CA ALA A 51 -12.59 0.07 -7.90
C ALA A 51 -11.67 -0.79 -8.75
N GLU A 52 -12.26 -1.51 -9.72
CA GLU A 52 -11.54 -2.46 -10.57
C GLU A 52 -11.76 -2.13 -12.04
N THR A 53 -10.81 -2.53 -12.88
CA THR A 53 -10.92 -2.37 -14.33
C THR A 53 -10.29 -3.57 -15.03
N LEU A 54 -10.95 -4.03 -16.10
CA LEU A 54 -10.41 -5.05 -16.98
C LEU A 54 -9.63 -4.40 -18.11
N VAL A 55 -8.45 -4.94 -18.41
CA VAL A 55 -7.57 -4.44 -19.46
C VAL A 55 -7.13 -5.62 -20.33
N ALA A 56 -7.37 -5.49 -21.63
CA ALA A 56 -6.75 -6.34 -22.63
C ALA A 56 -5.51 -5.60 -23.16
N ALA A 57 -4.32 -6.19 -22.99
CA ALA A 57 -3.07 -5.65 -23.49
C ALA A 57 -2.09 -6.80 -23.77
N GLU A 58 -1.15 -6.55 -24.69
CA GLU A 58 -0.05 -7.47 -24.96
C GLU A 58 0.98 -7.37 -23.83
N GLY A 59 0.81 -8.20 -22.81
CA GLY A 59 1.73 -8.35 -21.69
C GLY A 59 1.35 -7.61 -20.40
N GLU A 60 1.85 -8.14 -19.29
CA GLU A 60 1.51 -7.70 -17.93
C GLU A 60 1.90 -6.23 -17.67
N ALA A 61 3.06 -5.79 -18.16
CA ALA A 61 3.53 -4.43 -17.94
C ALA A 61 2.61 -3.38 -18.59
N ALA A 62 2.16 -3.65 -19.83
CA ALA A 62 1.22 -2.80 -20.54
C ALA A 62 -0.16 -2.80 -19.86
N ALA A 63 -0.63 -3.99 -19.46
CA ALA A 63 -1.90 -4.14 -18.74
C ALA A 63 -1.89 -3.37 -17.41
N ARG A 64 -0.81 -3.50 -16.62
CA ARG A 64 -0.62 -2.77 -15.36
C ARG A 64 -0.65 -1.26 -15.55
N GLN A 65 0.11 -0.76 -16.52
CA GLN A 65 0.23 0.68 -16.75
C GLN A 65 -1.13 1.28 -17.17
N GLU A 66 -1.83 0.63 -18.09
CA GLU A 66 -3.15 1.06 -18.54
C GLU A 66 -4.20 0.95 -17.44
N GLY A 67 -4.21 -0.16 -16.70
CA GLY A 67 -5.12 -0.36 -15.57
C GLY A 67 -4.93 0.69 -14.48
N PHE A 68 -3.68 0.95 -14.09
CA PHE A 68 -3.38 1.98 -13.11
C PHE A 68 -3.77 3.38 -13.59
N ARG A 69 -3.54 3.73 -14.87
CA ARG A 69 -3.99 5.03 -15.42
C ARG A 69 -5.50 5.22 -15.29
N ARG A 70 -6.30 4.19 -15.57
CA ARG A 70 -7.76 4.25 -15.44
C ARG A 70 -8.20 4.46 -13.99
N LEU A 71 -7.60 3.71 -13.07
CA LEU A 71 -7.86 3.84 -11.63
C LEU A 71 -7.42 5.22 -11.10
N ALA A 72 -6.24 5.69 -11.50
CA ALA A 72 -5.74 7.02 -11.15
C ALA A 72 -6.70 8.12 -11.64
N ARG A 73 -7.17 8.04 -12.90
CA ARG A 73 -8.18 8.96 -13.42
C ARG A 73 -9.44 8.96 -12.56
N TYR A 74 -9.94 7.79 -12.17
CA TYR A 74 -11.12 7.65 -11.35
C TYR A 74 -10.97 8.30 -9.96
N ILE A 75 -9.88 8.01 -9.24
CA ILE A 75 -9.65 8.55 -7.89
C ILE A 75 -9.35 10.05 -7.89
N PHE A 76 -8.81 10.61 -8.98
CA PHE A 76 -8.55 12.05 -9.10
C PHE A 76 -9.73 12.87 -9.66
N GLY A 77 -10.95 12.32 -9.65
CA GLY A 77 -12.16 13.05 -10.00
C GLY A 77 -12.76 12.68 -11.35
N GLY A 78 -12.22 11.69 -12.07
CA GLY A 78 -12.81 11.11 -13.28
C GLY A 78 -14.00 10.17 -13.01
N ASN A 79 -14.68 10.32 -11.87
CA ASN A 79 -15.88 9.58 -11.47
C ASN A 79 -17.13 10.48 -11.59
N ARG A 80 -18.32 9.87 -11.54
CA ARG A 80 -19.61 10.58 -11.74
C ARG A 80 -19.81 11.77 -10.78
N GLY A 81 -19.32 11.66 -9.54
CA GLY A 81 -19.44 12.71 -8.52
C GLY A 81 -18.31 13.74 -8.55
N GLN A 82 -17.33 13.61 -9.45
CA GLN A 82 -16.10 14.42 -9.48
C GLN A 82 -15.33 14.45 -8.16
N ALA A 83 -15.57 13.45 -7.29
CA ALA A 83 -14.97 13.39 -5.97
C ALA A 83 -13.50 12.97 -6.06
N ARG A 84 -12.64 13.59 -5.25
CA ARG A 84 -11.26 13.11 -5.07
C ARG A 84 -11.23 12.06 -3.97
N ILE A 85 -10.67 10.89 -4.29
CA ILE A 85 -10.47 9.78 -3.37
C ILE A 85 -8.97 9.70 -3.09
N ALA A 86 -8.59 9.54 -1.82
CA ALA A 86 -7.19 9.42 -1.44
C ALA A 86 -6.55 8.17 -2.09
N MET A 87 -5.27 8.29 -2.46
CA MET A 87 -4.47 7.13 -2.87
C MET A 87 -4.35 6.14 -1.71
N THR A 88 -4.42 4.85 -2.04
CA THR A 88 -4.25 3.73 -1.10
C THR A 88 -3.19 2.75 -1.62
N ALA A 89 -2.71 1.85 -0.78
CA ALA A 89 -1.70 0.86 -1.13
C ALA A 89 -2.03 -0.50 -0.51
N PRO A 90 -1.62 -1.63 -1.13
CA PRO A 90 -1.06 -1.73 -2.47
C PRO A 90 -2.15 -1.63 -3.56
N VAL A 91 -1.72 -1.51 -4.84
CA VAL A 91 -2.60 -1.73 -6.00
C VAL A 91 -2.47 -3.19 -6.42
N ALA A 92 -3.57 -3.96 -6.31
CA ALA A 92 -3.60 -5.37 -6.66
C ALA A 92 -3.89 -5.59 -8.16
N GLN A 93 -3.46 -6.74 -8.68
CA GLN A 93 -3.68 -7.16 -10.06
C GLN A 93 -3.97 -8.66 -10.09
N SER A 94 -4.83 -9.09 -11.00
CA SER A 94 -5.11 -10.50 -11.26
C SER A 94 -5.36 -10.73 -12.75
N SER A 95 -5.07 -11.94 -13.22
CA SER A 95 -5.54 -12.41 -14.52
C SER A 95 -6.98 -12.92 -14.38
N VAL A 96 -7.87 -12.51 -15.28
CA VAL A 96 -9.17 -13.16 -15.43
C VAL A 96 -8.92 -14.49 -16.13
N THR A 97 -9.32 -15.59 -15.48
CA THR A 97 -9.28 -16.94 -16.05
C THR A 97 -10.52 -17.17 -16.90
#